data_AF-A0A963RPR8-F1
#
_entry.id   AF-A0A963RPR8-F1
#
_cell.length_a   1.000
_cell.length_b   1.000
_cell.length_c   1.000
_cell.angle_alpha   90.00
_cell.angle_beta   90.00
_cell.angle_gamma   90.00
#
_symmetry.space_group_name_H-M   'P 1'
#
loop_
_entity.id
_entity.type
_entity.pdbx_description
1 polymer ?
#
loop_
_entity_poly.entity_id
_entity_poly.type
_entity_poly.pdbx_seq_one_letter_code
_entity_poly.pdbx_strand_id
1 'polypeptide(L)'
;MELMTAGLLVLAMLALLGGGVWIGFALMAVGYLGMMMFTARAPGDGMAVAIWGTGSGWTLTALPLFLWMGEILFRTRLSSDMFRGLAPWLGALPGRLLHTNIIGCTLFAAVSGSSAATCATIGKINLPELAKRGYP
;
A
#
# COMPACT_ATOMS: atom_id res chain seq x y z
N MET A 1 -16.79 -23.12 -19.90
CA MET A 1 -15.38 -23.41 -19.53
C MET A 1 -14.67 -22.18 -18.99
N GLU A 2 -14.87 -21.00 -19.58
CA GLU A 2 -14.18 -19.77 -19.14
C GLU A 2 -14.47 -19.33 -17.70
N LEU A 3 -15.72 -19.47 -17.22
CA LEU A 3 -16.06 -19.10 -15.85
C LEU A 3 -15.38 -20.03 -14.81
N MET A 4 -15.18 -21.30 -15.18
CA MET A 4 -14.54 -22.30 -14.32
C MET A 4 -13.03 -22.09 -14.26
N THR A 5 -12.38 -21.76 -15.38
CA THR A 5 -10.95 -21.40 -15.40
C THR A 5 -10.69 -20.08 -14.68
N ALA A 6 -11.56 -19.07 -14.84
CA ALA A 6 -11.48 -17.83 -14.08
C ALA A 6 -11.62 -18.09 -12.57
N GLY A 7 -12.61 -18.90 -12.16
CA GLY A 7 -12.80 -19.31 -10.77
C GLY A 7 -11.58 -20.02 -10.19
N LEU A 8 -10.98 -20.95 -10.95
CA LEU A 8 -9.76 -21.66 -10.56
C LEU A 8 -8.58 -20.70 -10.33
N LEU A 9 -8.38 -19.72 -11.23
CA LEU A 9 -7.28 -18.75 -11.11
C LEU A 9 -7.46 -17.83 -9.91
N VAL A 10 -8.68 -17.37 -9.64
CA VAL A 10 -8.99 -16.58 -8.42
C VAL A 10 -8.70 -17.40 -7.17
N LEU A 11 -9.11 -18.68 -7.15
CA LEU A 11 -8.90 -19.56 -6.02
C LEU A 11 -7.40 -19.87 -5.82
N ALA A 12 -6.65 -20.07 -6.90
CA ALA A 12 -5.20 -20.20 -6.87
C ALA A 12 -4.51 -18.94 -6.35
N MET A 13 -4.96 -17.75 -6.77
CA MET A 13 -4.45 -16.47 -6.25
C MET A 13 -4.70 -16.34 -4.76
N LEU A 14 -5.92 -16.61 -4.29
CA LEU A 14 -6.27 -16.55 -2.88
C LEU A 14 -5.49 -17.58 -2.05
N ALA A 15 -5.29 -18.79 -2.58
CA ALA A 15 -4.49 -19.82 -1.92
C ALA A 15 -3.02 -19.43 -1.80
N LEU A 16 -2.42 -18.86 -2.85
CA LEU A 16 -1.03 -18.38 -2.82
C LEU A 16 -0.86 -17.21 -1.83
N LEU A 17 -1.77 -16.25 -1.85
CA LEU A 17 -1.76 -15.12 -0.92
C LEU A 17 -2.02 -15.56 0.52
N GLY A 18 -2.98 -16.47 0.74
CA GLY A 18 -3.28 -17.05 2.05
C GLY A 18 -2.15 -17.94 2.60
N GLY A 19 -1.37 -18.56 1.72
CA GLY A 19 -0.16 -19.32 2.06
C GLY A 19 1.06 -18.45 2.39
N GLY A 20 0.94 -17.12 2.35
CA GLY A 20 2.01 -16.19 2.71
C GLY A 20 3.05 -15.97 1.61
N VAL A 21 2.76 -16.38 0.36
CA VAL A 21 3.65 -16.08 -0.77
C VAL A 21 3.67 -14.57 -1.02
N TRP A 22 4.86 -14.04 -1.31
CA TRP A 22 5.00 -12.61 -1.63
C TRP A 22 4.10 -12.22 -2.81
N ILE A 23 3.37 -11.12 -2.66
CA ILE A 23 2.26 -10.72 -3.54
C ILE A 23 2.68 -10.68 -5.01
N GLY A 24 3.86 -10.14 -5.32
CA GLY A 24 4.30 -10.06 -6.71
C GLY A 24 4.58 -11.41 -7.35
N PHE A 25 5.12 -12.39 -6.61
CA PHE A 25 5.30 -13.75 -7.13
C PHE A 25 3.97 -14.48 -7.29
N ALA A 26 3.04 -14.28 -6.36
CA ALA A 26 1.69 -14.83 -6.46
C ALA A 26 0.97 -14.31 -7.71
N LEU A 27 0.98 -12.99 -7.95
CA LEU A 27 0.38 -12.37 -9.13
C LEU A 27 1.08 -12.78 -10.43
N MET A 28 2.42 -12.89 -10.42
CA MET A 28 3.18 -13.32 -11.59
C MET A 28 2.87 -14.77 -11.96
N ALA A 29 2.78 -15.68 -10.98
CA ALA A 29 2.43 -17.08 -11.21
C ALA A 29 1.00 -17.24 -11.73
N VAL A 30 0.03 -16.54 -11.13
CA VAL A 30 -1.38 -16.58 -11.58
C VAL A 30 -1.52 -15.95 -12.97
N GLY A 31 -0.82 -14.85 -13.25
CA GLY A 31 -0.78 -14.22 -14.56
C GLY A 31 -0.22 -15.16 -15.64
N TYR A 32 0.88 -15.86 -15.35
CA TYR A 32 1.46 -16.85 -16.25
C TYR A 32 0.50 -18.02 -16.54
N LEU A 33 -0.11 -18.59 -15.49
CA LEU A 33 -1.11 -19.65 -15.64
C LEU A 33 -2.33 -19.16 -16.42
N GLY A 34 -2.78 -17.94 -16.16
CA GLY A 34 -3.89 -17.31 -16.88
C GLY A 34 -3.60 -17.20 -18.38
N MET A 35 -2.40 -16.73 -18.76
CA MET A 35 -2.01 -16.64 -20.17
C MET A 35 -1.94 -18.01 -20.85
N MET A 36 -1.44 -19.05 -20.16
CA MET A 36 -1.43 -20.42 -20.70
C MET A 36 -2.83 -21.00 -20.92
N MET A 37 -3.78 -20.69 -20.03
CA MET A 37 -5.13 -21.27 -20.10
C MET A 37 -6.06 -20.52 -21.05
N PHE A 38 -5.86 -19.20 -21.25
CA PHE A 38 -6.72 -18.36 -22.09
C PHE A 38 -6.15 -18.05 -23.47
N THR A 39 -4.87 -18.37 -23.76
CA THR A 39 -4.24 -17.99 -25.03
C THR A 39 -3.26 -19.08 -25.50
N ALA A 40 -3.28 -19.38 -26.80
CA ALA A 40 -2.37 -20.34 -27.43
C ALA A 40 -0.95 -19.77 -27.69
N ARG A 41 -0.77 -18.45 -27.59
CA ARG A 41 0.52 -17.77 -27.71
C ARG A 41 1.38 -18.02 -26.46
N ALA A 42 2.68 -18.27 -26.67
CA ALA A 42 3.64 -18.39 -25.58
C ALA A 42 3.60 -17.13 -24.66
N PRO A 43 3.51 -17.30 -23.32
CA PRO A 43 3.39 -16.16 -22.39
C PRO A 43 4.60 -15.22 -22.34
N GLY A 44 5.76 -15.66 -22.82
CA GLY A 44 7.05 -14.98 -22.63
C GLY A 44 7.07 -13.51 -23.06
N ASP A 45 6.71 -13.22 -24.31
CA ASP A 45 6.72 -11.84 -24.82
C ASP A 45 5.75 -10.94 -24.06
N GLY A 46 4.54 -11.44 -23.80
CA GLY A 46 3.50 -10.67 -23.12
C GLY A 46 3.86 -10.37 -21.66
N MET A 47 4.45 -11.36 -20.97
CA MET A 47 5.00 -11.14 -19.64
C MET A 47 6.18 -10.19 -19.65
N ALA A 48 7.10 -10.30 -20.61
CA ALA A 48 8.26 -9.41 -20.68
C ALA A 48 7.83 -7.95 -20.83
N VAL A 49 6.86 -7.66 -21.71
CA VAL A 49 6.31 -6.31 -21.88
C VAL A 49 5.57 -5.84 -20.63
N ALA A 50 4.75 -6.71 -20.00
CA ALA A 50 4.02 -6.35 -18.79
C ALA A 50 4.95 -6.05 -17.60
N ILE A 51 5.98 -6.89 -17.40
CA ILE A 51 6.99 -6.72 -16.35
C ILE A 51 7.77 -5.43 -16.60
N TRP A 52 8.23 -5.20 -17.83
CA TRP A 52 8.93 -3.99 -18.20
C TRP A 52 8.07 -2.74 -17.96
N GLY A 53 6.82 -2.75 -18.43
CA GLY A 53 5.88 -1.63 -18.26
C GLY A 53 5.58 -1.33 -16.79
N THR A 54 5.54 -2.35 -15.94
CA THR A 54 5.37 -2.16 -14.49
C THR A 54 6.64 -1.55 -13.87
N GLY A 55 7.83 -1.96 -14.32
CA GLY A 55 9.12 -1.44 -13.87
C GLY A 55 9.46 -0.03 -14.38
N SER A 56 8.86 0.41 -15.49
CA SER A 56 9.03 1.76 -16.05
C SER A 56 7.83 2.68 -15.77
N GLY A 57 6.95 2.30 -14.86
CA GLY A 57 5.72 3.04 -14.56
C GLY A 57 5.99 4.37 -13.86
N TRP A 58 5.17 5.39 -14.16
CA TRP A 58 5.25 6.71 -13.53
C TRP A 58 5.24 6.64 -12.00
N THR A 59 4.52 5.65 -11.44
CA THR A 59 4.45 5.38 -9.99
C THR A 59 5.82 5.16 -9.33
N LEU A 60 6.77 4.51 -10.02
CA LEU A 60 8.12 4.29 -9.48
C LEU A 60 8.93 5.59 -9.44
N THR A 61 8.72 6.49 -10.40
CA THR A 61 9.28 7.85 -10.39
C THR A 61 8.61 8.74 -9.34
N ALA A 62 7.32 8.52 -9.07
CA ALA A 62 6.56 9.23 -8.05
C ALA A 62 7.03 8.90 -6.63
N LEU A 63 7.43 7.65 -6.39
CA LEU A 63 7.75 7.13 -5.06
C LEU A 63 8.83 7.98 -4.35
N PRO A 64 9.99 8.30 -4.95
CA PRO A 64 10.97 9.20 -4.35
C PRO A 64 10.41 10.58 -4.00
N LEU A 65 9.57 11.17 -4.88
CA LEU A 65 8.97 12.48 -4.66
C LEU A 65 7.99 12.45 -3.48
N PHE A 66 7.17 11.40 -3.37
CA PHE A 66 6.27 11.22 -2.23
C PHE A 66 7.02 10.95 -0.92
N LEU A 67 8.12 10.18 -0.96
CA LEU A 67 8.98 9.97 0.20
C LEU A 67 9.66 11.28 0.63
N TRP A 68 10.12 12.08 -0.33
CA TRP A 68 10.73 13.39 -0.06
C TRP A 68 9.73 14.38 0.54
N MET A 69 8.53 14.46 -0.03
CA MET A 69 7.42 15.22 0.55
C MET A 69 7.12 14.77 1.98
N GLY A 70 7.08 13.46 2.22
CA GLY A 70 6.87 12.89 3.55
C GLY A 70 7.96 13.29 4.55
N GLU A 71 9.22 13.28 4.13
CA GLU A 71 10.35 13.73 4.95
C GLU A 71 10.27 15.24 5.27
N ILE A 72 9.84 16.07 4.32
CA ILE A 72 9.58 17.50 4.56
C ILE A 72 8.48 17.68 5.60
N LEU A 73 7.36 16.96 5.47
CA LEU A 73 6.26 17.06 6.44
C LEU A 73 6.68 16.62 7.84
N PHE A 74 7.54 15.61 7.92
CA PHE A 74 8.09 15.14 9.18
C PHE A 74 9.02 16.18 9.82
N ARG A 75 9.99 16.71 9.06
CA ARG A 75 11.00 17.66 9.58
C ARG A 75 10.44 19.02 9.95
N THR A 76 9.37 19.46 9.27
CA THR A 76 8.72 20.76 9.51
C THR A 76 7.78 20.77 10.72
N ARG A 77 7.63 19.65 11.44
CA ARG A 77 6.68 19.49 12.56
C ARG A 77 5.20 19.65 12.18
N LEU A 78 4.88 19.81 10.89
CA LEU A 78 3.50 20.00 10.42
C LEU A 78 2.60 18.83 10.81
N SER A 79 3.11 17.60 10.78
CA SER A 79 2.38 16.42 11.28
C SER A 79 2.04 16.55 12.76
N SER A 80 3.00 16.94 13.60
CA SER A 80 2.78 17.10 15.04
C SER A 80 1.80 18.23 15.35
N ASP A 81 1.86 19.34 14.61
CA ASP A 81 0.94 20.46 14.78
C ASP A 81 -0.48 20.09 14.33
N MET A 82 -0.61 19.34 13.23
CA MET A 82 -1.89 18.75 12.81
C MET A 82 -2.49 17.86 13.90
N PHE A 83 -1.71 16.92 14.45
CA PHE A 83 -2.19 16.03 15.51
C PHE A 83 -2.60 16.81 16.76
N ARG A 84 -1.83 17.85 17.12
CA ARG A 84 -2.12 18.72 18.26
C ARG A 84 -3.39 19.56 18.05
N GLY A 85 -3.65 19.99 16.81
CA GLY A 85 -4.88 20.70 16.42
C GLY A 85 -6.11 19.79 16.35
N LEU A 86 -5.93 18.52 15.97
CA LEU A 86 -7.00 17.51 15.94
C LEU A 86 -7.34 16.96 17.34
N ALA A 87 -6.37 16.89 18.25
CA ALA A 87 -6.55 16.37 19.61
C ALA A 87 -7.71 16.99 20.43
N PRO A 88 -7.96 18.31 20.43
CA PRO A 88 -9.12 18.89 21.14
C PRO A 88 -10.46 18.48 20.52
N TRP A 89 -10.54 18.31 19.20
CA TRP A 89 -11.77 17.89 18.51
C TRP A 89 -12.10 16.42 18.81
N LEU A 90 -11.08 15.59 18.96
CA LEU A 90 -11.21 14.16 19.26
C LEU A 90 -11.18 13.86 20.76
N GLY A 91 -11.10 14.90 21.60
CA GLY A 91 -11.04 14.78 23.06
C GLY A 91 -12.30 14.20 23.69
N ALA A 92 -13.45 14.37 23.05
CA ALA A 92 -14.75 13.90 23.51
C ALA A 92 -15.02 12.42 23.22
N LEU A 93 -14.22 11.77 22.36
CA LEU A 93 -14.42 10.38 21.94
C LEU A 93 -13.59 9.41 22.80
N PRO A 94 -14.19 8.36 23.38
CA PRO A 94 -13.44 7.31 24.06
C PRO A 94 -12.50 6.64 23.06
N GLY A 95 -11.19 6.63 23.35
CA GLY A 95 -10.16 6.15 22.42
C GLY A 95 -9.34 7.25 21.73
N ARG A 96 -9.61 8.54 22.01
CA ARG A 96 -8.87 9.78 21.64
C ARG A 96 -7.69 9.59 20.68
N LEU A 97 -6.59 9.01 21.16
CA LEU A 97 -5.34 8.82 20.43
C LEU A 97 -5.45 7.96 19.17
N LEU A 98 -6.24 6.89 19.23
CA LEU A 98 -6.41 5.98 18.10
C LEU A 98 -7.13 6.70 16.95
N HIS A 99 -8.16 7.50 17.27
CA HIS A 99 -8.89 8.25 16.26
C HIS A 99 -8.08 9.41 15.69
N THR A 100 -7.31 10.11 16.53
CA THR A 100 -6.34 11.13 16.07
C THR A 100 -5.32 10.53 15.12
N ASN A 101 -4.83 9.32 15.43
CA ASN A 101 -3.94 8.57 14.56
C ASN A 101 -4.58 8.23 13.20
N ILE A 102 -5.78 7.64 13.21
CA ILE A 102 -6.52 7.26 12.00
C ILE A 102 -6.78 8.49 11.12
N ILE A 103 -7.22 9.60 11.69
CA ILE A 103 -7.49 10.83 10.92
C ILE A 103 -6.22 11.42 10.35
N GLY A 104 -5.11 11.41 11.11
CA GLY A 104 -3.81 11.83 10.60
C GLY A 104 -3.33 10.96 9.43
N CYS A 105 -3.46 9.63 9.54
CA CYS A 105 -3.20 8.69 8.44
C CYS A 105 -4.06 8.99 7.22
N THR A 106 -5.37 9.22 7.41
CA THR A 106 -6.32 9.50 6.32
C THR A 106 -6.00 10.80 5.60
N LEU A 107 -5.71 11.88 6.33
CA LEU A 107 -5.37 13.17 5.72
C LEU A 107 -4.06 13.08 4.93
N PHE A 108 -3.07 12.37 5.48
CA PHE A 108 -1.80 12.16 4.79
C PHE A 108 -1.97 11.26 3.55
N ALA A 109 -2.77 10.19 3.65
CA ALA A 109 -3.09 9.33 2.52
C ALA A 109 -3.79 10.10 1.39
N ALA A 110 -4.69 11.02 1.74
CA ALA A 110 -5.40 11.87 0.78
C ALA A 110 -4.44 12.79 0.00
N VAL A 111 -3.35 13.26 0.63
CA VAL A 111 -2.34 14.11 -0.03
C VAL A 111 -1.30 13.28 -0.78
N SER A 112 -0.89 12.13 -0.22
CA SER A 112 0.17 11.30 -0.78
C SER A 112 -0.28 10.41 -1.94
N GLY A 113 -1.57 10.07 -2.08
CA GLY A 113 -2.10 9.29 -3.20
C GLY A 113 -1.50 7.89 -3.40
N SER A 114 -0.64 7.41 -2.48
CA SER A 114 0.13 6.18 -2.59
C SER A 114 0.20 5.48 -1.23
N SER A 115 -0.29 4.23 -1.17
CA SER A 115 -0.32 3.44 0.07
C SER A 115 1.10 3.11 0.59
N ALA A 116 2.04 2.80 -0.32
CA ALA A 116 3.42 2.48 0.06
C ALA A 116 4.16 3.71 0.63
N ALA A 117 4.01 4.88 -0.02
CA ALA A 117 4.63 6.12 0.46
C ALA A 117 3.99 6.61 1.77
N THR A 118 2.67 6.45 1.91
CA THR A 118 1.94 6.72 3.15
C THR A 118 2.49 5.85 4.27
N CYS A 119 2.58 4.53 4.09
CA CYS A 119 3.09 3.62 5.12
C CYS A 119 4.54 3.97 5.53
N ALA A 120 5.42 4.25 4.57
CA ALA A 120 6.82 4.60 4.83
C ALA A 120 6.97 5.93 5.62
N THR A 121 6.11 6.91 5.37
CA THR A 121 6.18 8.21 6.04
C THR A 121 5.42 8.17 7.37
N ILE A 122 4.12 7.88 7.32
CA ILE A 122 3.24 7.88 8.49
C ILE A 122 3.68 6.84 9.51
N GLY A 123 4.19 5.67 9.07
CA GLY A 123 4.78 4.68 9.96
C GLY A 123 5.92 5.25 10.80
N LYS A 124 6.86 6.00 10.20
CA LYS A 124 7.97 6.65 10.93
C LYS A 124 7.48 7.70 11.93
N ILE A 125 6.34 8.35 11.68
CA ILE A 125 5.78 9.40 12.55
C ILE A 125 5.01 8.77 13.70
N ASN A 126 4.18 7.77 13.41
CA ASN A 126 3.26 7.19 14.36
C ASN A 126 3.90 6.14 15.26
N LEU A 127 4.81 5.30 14.75
CA LEU A 127 5.48 4.31 15.60
C LEU A 127 6.12 4.91 16.86
N PRO A 128 6.94 5.99 16.79
CA PRO A 128 7.57 6.54 17.98
C PRO A 128 6.56 7.18 18.94
N GLU A 129 5.46 7.74 18.41
CA GLU A 129 4.44 8.40 19.23
C GLU A 129 3.48 7.40 19.90
N LEU A 130 3.20 6.27 19.24
CA LEU A 130 2.52 5.11 19.82
C LEU A 130 3.38 4.45 20.90
N ALA A 131 4.66 4.21 20.61
CA ALA A 131 5.61 3.60 21.55
C ALA A 131 5.80 4.43 22.83
N LYS A 132 5.93 5.76 22.72
CA LYS A 132 6.01 6.67 23.88
C LYS A 132 4.79 6.59 24.81
N ARG A 133 3.64 6.18 24.27
CA ARG A 133 2.36 6.14 24.99
C ARG A 133 1.94 4.73 25.40
N GLY A 134 2.85 3.75 25.25
CA GLY A 134 2.62 2.37 25.66
C GLY A 134 1.71 1.56 24.73
N TYR A 135 1.49 2.03 23.50
CA TYR A 135 0.79 1.26 22.48
C TYR A 135 1.79 0.38 21.71
N PRO A 136 1.46 -0.90 21.45
CA PRO A 136 2.29 -1.83 20.69
C PRO A 136 2.47 -1.42 19.22
#